data_AF-A0A920VKP1-F1
#
_entry.id   AF-A0A920VKP1-F1
#
_cell.length_a   1.000
_cell.length_b   1.000
_cell.length_c   1.000
_cell.angle_alpha   90.00
_cell.angle_beta   90.00
_cell.angle_gamma   90.00
#
_symmetry.space_group_name_H-M   'P 1'
#
loop_
_entity.id
_entity.type
_entity.pdbx_description
1 polymer ?
#
loop_
_entity_poly.entity_id
_entity_poly.type
_entity_poly.pdbx_seq_one_letter_code
_entity_poly.pdbx_strand_id
1 'polypeptide(L)'
;MLLIQRTMESTLQDPGSFFTGGPRLIVQWERQGDRVILRGKDYDMIADSTAAIWSVVSGFRRGPVLATFDVEAYGADSSAVIDVSDVFLTNIPELNPIDGLNRGRSWVEESWSFEDAVNVQVTQSGSGRGAAPGGRGGGPGGGRGGGQGQTRSQRAQRVFFSMARLPEEPMMPRWHDERVGFNSSRSYDFTRPDNRLEQIRFIHRFKLVKENPNAEISDPVDPIVYWIDPATPDWLKPWIVKGVNEWQPAFEDAGFSNAIVGRIAPTPEEDPSFSMYDARHSAIYWRPSTVANATGGQIVDPRSGQILKGEVNMYHNIMELQKNWYFIQVGPLDERAQSLPMPDSLMGRLVEYVVTHEIGHSIGFPHNMKASAMYPADSVRSASFLERMGGTHTATLMDYSRFNYVAQPEDNIPLEYLIPQVGPYDHFGVRWGYSPIPEADTPDEELETLNEWARGKRIFTRG
;
A
#
# COMPACT_ATOMS: atom_id res chain seq x y z
N MET A 1 -7.67 16.71 -6.39
CA MET A 1 -6.73 16.48 -5.28
C MET A 1 -7.09 15.16 -4.61
N LEU A 2 -6.11 14.46 -4.06
CA LEU A 2 -6.27 13.29 -3.22
C LEU A 2 -6.27 13.73 -1.77
N LEU A 3 -7.36 13.47 -1.05
CA LEU A 3 -7.48 13.69 0.39
C LEU A 3 -7.33 12.35 1.10
N ILE A 4 -6.31 12.27 1.95
CA ILE A 4 -5.96 11.12 2.76
C ILE A 4 -6.12 11.50 4.22
N GLN A 5 -6.88 10.69 4.95
CA GLN A 5 -7.00 10.83 6.40
C GLN A 5 -6.34 9.67 7.13
N ARG A 6 -5.61 9.97 8.20
CA ARG A 6 -4.93 8.99 9.04
C ARG A 6 -5.15 9.30 10.51
N THR A 7 -5.66 8.35 11.27
CA THR A 7 -5.61 8.44 12.74
C THR A 7 -4.19 8.09 13.19
N MET A 8 -3.53 9.02 13.88
CA MET A 8 -2.13 8.86 14.33
C MET A 8 -2.05 8.00 15.60
N GLU A 9 -3.09 8.04 16.43
CA GLU A 9 -3.16 7.33 17.70
C GLU A 9 -4.05 6.09 17.57
N SER A 10 -3.44 4.92 17.40
CA SER A 10 -4.12 3.64 17.56
C SER A 10 -3.79 3.01 18.89
N THR A 11 -4.83 2.74 19.69
CA THR A 11 -4.70 1.93 20.89
C THR A 11 -4.62 0.43 20.57
N LEU A 12 -4.11 -0.33 21.54
CA LEU A 12 -3.71 -1.75 21.54
C LEU A 12 -4.71 -2.79 20.96
N GLN A 13 -5.97 -2.45 20.62
CA GLN A 13 -7.08 -3.42 20.49
C GLN A 13 -8.17 -3.19 19.41
N ASP A 14 -8.02 -2.27 18.45
CA ASP A 14 -9.07 -2.06 17.41
C ASP A 14 -8.56 -2.14 15.96
N PRO A 15 -8.16 -3.31 15.45
CA PRO A 15 -7.64 -3.47 14.09
C PRO A 15 -8.64 -3.09 12.97
N GLY A 16 -9.94 -3.02 13.27
CA GLY A 16 -11.01 -2.80 12.28
C GLY A 16 -11.01 -1.41 11.64
N SER A 17 -10.66 -0.37 12.42
CA SER A 17 -10.49 1.00 11.93
C SER A 17 -9.25 1.17 11.03
N PHE A 18 -8.30 0.22 11.09
CA PHE A 18 -7.00 0.32 10.40
C PHE A 18 -6.97 -0.31 9.02
N PHE A 19 -7.75 -1.36 8.74
CA PHE A 19 -7.78 -2.01 7.42
C PHE A 19 -8.18 -1.07 6.28
N THR A 20 -8.93 0.01 6.57
CA THR A 20 -9.33 1.00 5.57
C THR A 20 -8.39 2.20 5.51
N GLY A 21 -7.55 2.43 6.53
CA GLY A 21 -6.70 3.61 6.63
C GLY A 21 -7.52 4.88 6.38
N GLY A 22 -8.49 5.17 7.26
CA GLY A 22 -9.38 6.32 7.11
C GLY A 22 -10.08 6.42 5.73
N PRO A 23 -10.88 7.46 5.51
CA PRO A 23 -11.34 7.79 4.17
C PRO A 23 -10.18 8.23 3.28
N ARG A 24 -10.23 7.76 2.03
CA ARG A 24 -9.38 8.18 0.91
C ARG A 24 -10.31 8.70 -0.16
N LEU A 25 -10.30 10.00 -0.39
CA LEU A 25 -11.25 10.64 -1.28
C LEU A 25 -10.50 11.38 -2.37
N ILE A 26 -10.98 11.28 -3.60
CA ILE A 26 -10.63 12.29 -4.58
C ILE A 26 -11.58 13.46 -4.39
N VAL A 27 -11.00 14.64 -4.19
CA VAL A 27 -11.75 15.88 -3.96
C VAL A 27 -11.39 16.95 -4.99
N GLN A 28 -12.35 17.83 -5.27
CA GLN A 28 -12.17 18.98 -6.15
C GLN A 28 -12.67 20.25 -5.46
N TRP A 29 -11.85 21.29 -5.52
CA TRP A 29 -12.20 22.65 -5.11
C TRP A 29 -12.74 23.41 -6.33
N GLU A 30 -13.92 24.03 -6.20
CA GLU A 30 -14.58 24.79 -7.26
C GLU A 30 -14.96 26.18 -6.73
N ARG A 31 -14.59 27.26 -7.43
CA ARG A 31 -15.06 28.63 -7.09
C ARG A 31 -16.28 29.00 -7.93
N GLN A 32 -17.34 29.48 -7.28
CA GLN A 32 -18.54 30.02 -7.92
C GLN A 32 -18.91 31.37 -7.29
N GLY A 33 -18.55 32.46 -7.97
CA GLY A 33 -18.67 33.81 -7.38
C GLY A 33 -17.86 33.91 -6.09
N ASP A 34 -18.50 34.41 -5.03
CA ASP A 34 -17.91 34.57 -3.69
C ASP A 34 -18.04 33.30 -2.82
N ARG A 35 -18.20 32.13 -3.44
CA ARG A 35 -18.22 30.84 -2.73
C ARG A 35 -17.18 29.87 -3.29
N VAL A 36 -16.62 29.07 -2.41
CA VAL A 36 -15.78 27.91 -2.75
C VAL A 36 -16.50 26.63 -2.30
N ILE A 37 -16.44 25.60 -3.12
CA ILE A 37 -17.12 24.31 -2.90
C ILE A 37 -16.06 23.21 -2.87
N LEU A 38 -16.10 22.37 -1.85
CA LEU A 38 -15.36 21.11 -1.79
C LEU A 38 -16.28 19.96 -2.22
N ARG A 39 -15.93 19.24 -3.28
CA ARG A 39 -16.70 18.09 -3.78
C ARG A 39 -15.90 16.80 -3.71
N GLY A 40 -16.58 15.70 -3.42
CA GLY A 40 -16.07 14.36 -3.69
C GLY A 40 -16.14 14.05 -5.19
N LYS A 41 -15.21 13.24 -5.70
CA LYS A 41 -15.13 12.83 -7.11
C LYS A 41 -14.94 11.33 -7.21
N ASP A 42 -15.55 10.78 -8.26
CA ASP A 42 -15.51 9.35 -8.60
C ASP A 42 -15.07 9.18 -10.06
N TYR A 43 -14.41 8.06 -10.33
CA TYR A 43 -13.80 7.68 -11.60
C TYR A 43 -14.21 6.27 -12.06
N ASP A 44 -15.23 5.68 -11.43
CA ASP A 44 -15.81 4.38 -11.81
C ASP A 44 -16.46 4.40 -13.22
N MET A 45 -16.73 5.59 -13.76
CA MET A 45 -17.25 5.79 -15.11
C MET A 45 -16.35 6.75 -15.88
N ILE A 46 -15.95 6.36 -17.09
CA ILE A 46 -15.16 7.20 -18.01
C ILE A 46 -15.80 7.26 -19.40
N ALA A 47 -15.47 8.31 -20.12
CA ALA A 47 -15.84 8.53 -21.51
C ALA A 47 -14.83 9.53 -22.12
N ASP A 48 -14.50 9.36 -23.39
CA ASP A 48 -13.84 10.40 -24.19
C ASP A 48 -14.65 11.72 -24.10
N SER A 49 -13.95 12.80 -23.77
CA SER A 49 -14.53 14.14 -23.64
C SER A 49 -15.16 14.69 -24.93
N THR A 50 -14.78 14.16 -26.08
CA THR A 50 -15.30 14.52 -27.40
C THR A 50 -16.55 13.73 -27.78
N ALA A 51 -16.86 12.64 -27.07
CA ALA A 51 -18.02 11.81 -27.37
C ALA A 51 -19.33 12.43 -26.90
N ALA A 52 -20.42 12.16 -27.61
CA ALA A 52 -21.74 12.70 -27.28
C ALA A 52 -22.22 12.32 -25.85
N ILE A 53 -21.83 11.14 -25.35
CA ILE A 53 -22.20 10.65 -24.02
C ILE A 53 -21.47 11.37 -22.88
N TRP A 54 -20.40 12.12 -23.19
CA TRP A 54 -19.58 12.82 -22.20
C TRP A 54 -20.40 13.76 -21.30
N SER A 55 -21.39 14.48 -21.84
CA SER A 55 -22.18 15.42 -21.05
C SER A 55 -22.96 14.74 -19.93
N VAL A 56 -23.38 13.50 -20.13
CA VAL A 56 -24.09 12.68 -19.13
C VAL A 56 -23.10 12.10 -18.14
N VAL A 57 -22.03 11.48 -18.61
CA VAL A 57 -21.00 10.86 -17.75
C VAL A 57 -20.34 11.91 -16.85
N SER A 58 -19.94 13.05 -17.41
CA SER A 58 -19.38 14.17 -16.64
C SER A 58 -20.36 14.76 -15.62
N GLY A 59 -21.66 14.72 -15.91
CA GLY A 59 -22.73 15.07 -14.98
C GLY A 59 -22.75 14.17 -13.74
N PHE A 60 -22.73 12.84 -13.93
CA PHE A 60 -22.65 11.88 -12.83
C PHE A 60 -21.35 12.01 -12.02
N ARG A 61 -20.24 12.31 -12.69
CA ARG A 61 -18.94 12.53 -12.05
C ARG A 61 -18.82 13.85 -11.29
N ARG A 62 -19.86 14.69 -11.24
CA ARG A 62 -19.82 15.91 -10.41
C ARG A 62 -19.66 15.61 -8.92
N GLY A 63 -20.22 14.48 -8.47
CA GLY A 63 -20.11 13.99 -7.09
C GLY A 63 -20.76 14.89 -6.02
N PRO A 64 -20.78 14.43 -4.76
CA PRO A 64 -21.43 15.13 -3.66
C PRO A 64 -20.67 16.40 -3.26
N VAL A 65 -21.40 17.41 -2.77
CA VAL A 65 -20.79 18.55 -2.06
C VAL A 65 -20.48 18.09 -0.64
N LEU A 66 -19.20 18.12 -0.27
CA LEU A 66 -18.73 17.79 1.07
C LEU A 66 -18.79 19.00 1.99
N ALA A 67 -18.45 20.19 1.47
CA ALA A 67 -18.50 21.45 2.21
C ALA A 67 -18.59 22.65 1.26
N THR A 68 -19.06 23.78 1.79
CA THR A 68 -19.12 25.07 1.10
C THR A 68 -18.58 26.16 2.01
N PHE A 69 -17.88 27.12 1.43
CA PHE A 69 -17.19 28.20 2.12
C PHE A 69 -17.54 29.53 1.45
N ASP A 70 -17.80 30.55 2.26
CA ASP A 70 -17.82 31.92 1.78
C ASP A 70 -16.38 32.43 1.65
N VAL A 71 -16.12 33.28 0.65
CA VAL A 71 -14.80 33.90 0.46
C VAL A 71 -14.63 35.03 1.46
N GLU A 72 -13.63 34.91 2.32
CA GLU A 72 -13.32 35.89 3.38
C GLU A 72 -12.52 37.08 2.83
N ALA A 73 -11.63 36.81 1.88
CA ALA A 73 -10.79 37.82 1.24
C ALA A 73 -10.27 37.32 -0.12
N TYR A 74 -9.77 38.27 -0.91
CA TYR A 74 -9.07 37.98 -2.16
C TYR A 74 -7.61 38.42 -2.07
N GLY A 75 -6.71 37.56 -2.56
CA GLY A 75 -5.31 37.87 -2.79
C GLY A 75 -5.14 38.86 -3.96
N ALA A 76 -3.95 39.45 -4.07
CA ALA A 76 -3.63 40.40 -5.14
C ALA A 76 -3.72 39.78 -6.55
N ASP A 77 -3.57 38.46 -6.64
CA ASP A 77 -3.72 37.62 -7.83
C ASP A 77 -5.16 37.11 -8.04
N SER A 78 -6.12 37.62 -7.27
CA SER A 78 -7.51 37.15 -7.22
C SER A 78 -7.72 35.74 -6.64
N SER A 79 -6.72 35.17 -5.95
CA SER A 79 -6.87 33.93 -5.19
C SER A 79 -7.88 34.12 -4.04
N ALA A 80 -8.75 33.14 -3.82
CA ALA A 80 -9.75 33.21 -2.75
C ALA A 80 -9.18 32.70 -1.42
N VAL A 81 -9.42 33.43 -0.34
CA VAL A 81 -9.11 33.02 1.04
C VAL A 81 -10.39 32.53 1.69
N ILE A 82 -10.35 31.34 2.29
CA ILE A 82 -11.49 30.68 2.94
C ILE A 82 -11.06 30.07 4.28
N ASP A 83 -11.97 30.01 5.24
CA ASP A 83 -11.77 29.25 6.48
C ASP A 83 -12.25 27.80 6.30
N VAL A 84 -11.32 26.85 6.33
CA VAL A 84 -11.59 25.42 6.16
C VAL A 84 -11.63 24.65 7.48
N SER A 85 -11.50 25.32 8.63
CA SER A 85 -11.38 24.67 9.94
C SER A 85 -12.47 23.64 10.20
N ASP A 86 -13.71 23.96 9.83
CA ASP A 86 -14.86 23.10 10.10
C ASP A 86 -14.89 21.84 9.24
N VAL A 87 -14.12 21.75 8.15
CA VAL A 87 -13.92 20.48 7.41
C VAL A 87 -13.33 19.41 8.32
N PHE A 88 -12.41 19.81 9.20
CA PHE A 88 -11.68 18.90 10.07
C PHE A 88 -12.25 18.85 11.50
N LEU A 89 -13.10 19.80 11.87
CA LEU A 89 -13.58 19.95 13.25
C LEU A 89 -15.09 19.76 13.40
N THR A 90 -15.81 19.47 12.32
CA THR A 90 -17.24 19.16 12.35
C THR A 90 -17.54 17.84 11.66
N ASN A 91 -18.79 17.39 11.75
CA ASN A 91 -19.18 16.05 11.35
C ASN A 91 -19.49 15.98 9.85
N ILE A 92 -18.47 15.76 9.01
CA ILE A 92 -18.61 15.37 7.59
C ILE A 92 -18.53 13.84 7.50
N PRO A 93 -19.63 13.11 7.25
CA PRO A 93 -19.67 11.65 7.33
C PRO A 93 -18.54 10.95 6.57
N GLU A 94 -18.15 11.48 5.42
CA GLU A 94 -17.08 10.96 4.56
C GLU A 94 -15.68 11.21 5.12
N LEU A 95 -15.52 12.09 6.12
CA LEU A 95 -14.23 12.53 6.70
C LEU A 95 -14.16 12.32 8.22
N ASN A 96 -15.14 11.65 8.85
CA ASN A 96 -15.15 11.49 10.30
C ASN A 96 -14.54 10.16 10.72
N PRO A 97 -13.43 10.15 11.48
CA PRO A 97 -12.94 8.94 12.11
C PRO A 97 -13.61 8.62 13.45
N ILE A 98 -14.36 9.56 14.04
CA ILE A 98 -15.14 9.37 15.28
C ILE A 98 -16.59 9.83 15.03
N ASP A 99 -17.55 9.04 15.49
CA ASP A 99 -18.97 9.40 15.47
C ASP A 99 -19.27 10.51 16.50
N GLY A 100 -20.13 11.46 16.13
CA GLY A 100 -20.59 12.50 17.06
C GLY A 100 -19.46 13.40 17.53
N LEU A 101 -18.61 13.82 16.59
CA LEU A 101 -17.49 14.71 16.81
C LEU A 101 -17.95 16.02 17.48
N ASN A 102 -17.22 16.44 18.52
CA ASN A 102 -17.53 17.59 19.34
C ASN A 102 -16.59 18.75 18.99
N ARG A 103 -17.12 19.73 18.25
CA ARG A 103 -16.37 20.94 17.82
C ARG A 103 -15.73 21.71 18.97
N GLY A 104 -16.39 21.79 20.12
CA GLY A 104 -15.89 22.51 21.30
C GLY A 104 -14.80 21.78 22.08
N ARG A 105 -14.50 20.53 21.72
CA ARG A 105 -13.42 19.70 22.28
C ARG A 105 -12.45 19.19 21.22
N SER A 106 -12.48 19.82 20.04
CA SER A 106 -11.63 19.50 18.90
C SER A 106 -10.97 20.77 18.41
N TRP A 107 -9.70 20.71 18.04
CA TRP A 107 -8.93 21.86 17.56
C TRP A 107 -7.90 21.45 16.52
N VAL A 108 -7.53 22.40 15.66
CA VAL A 108 -6.37 22.27 14.78
C VAL A 108 -5.12 22.42 15.62
N GLU A 109 -4.24 21.44 15.56
CA GLU A 109 -2.95 21.45 16.24
C GLU A 109 -1.93 22.23 15.41
N GLU A 110 -1.84 21.88 14.13
CA GLU A 110 -0.87 22.43 13.19
C GLU A 110 -1.37 22.28 11.76
N SER A 111 -0.93 23.18 10.87
CA SER A 111 -1.12 23.07 9.43
C SER A 111 0.10 23.58 8.69
N TRP A 112 0.50 22.89 7.63
CA TRP A 112 1.58 23.31 6.75
C TRP A 112 1.26 22.95 5.31
N SER A 113 1.97 23.59 4.39
CA SER A 113 1.70 23.47 2.96
C SER A 113 3.00 23.38 2.18
N PHE A 114 2.92 22.64 1.09
CA PHE A 114 3.90 22.56 0.03
C PHE A 114 3.26 23.12 -1.25
N GLU A 115 4.04 23.21 -2.33
CA GLU A 115 3.53 23.64 -3.63
C GLU A 115 2.34 22.79 -4.10
N ASP A 116 2.37 21.49 -3.81
CA ASP A 116 1.42 20.50 -4.32
C ASP A 116 0.58 19.84 -3.22
N ALA A 117 0.75 20.18 -1.95
CA ALA A 117 0.06 19.53 -0.85
C ALA A 117 -0.26 20.47 0.32
N VAL A 118 -1.37 20.21 1.03
CA VAL A 118 -1.72 20.84 2.30
C VAL A 118 -1.95 19.77 3.34
N ASN A 119 -1.29 19.91 4.48
CA ASN A 119 -1.38 18.98 5.60
C ASN A 119 -1.96 19.69 6.82
N VAL A 120 -2.85 18.98 7.52
CA VAL A 120 -3.51 19.49 8.72
C VAL A 120 -3.52 18.39 9.77
N GLN A 121 -2.98 18.68 10.95
CA GLN A 121 -3.10 17.84 12.12
C GLN A 121 -4.17 18.42 13.04
N VAL A 122 -5.09 17.58 13.49
CA VAL A 122 -6.16 17.95 14.40
C VAL A 122 -6.25 16.99 15.57
N THR A 123 -6.66 17.50 16.72
CA THR A 123 -7.19 16.67 17.81
C THR A 123 -8.70 16.68 17.70
N GLN A 124 -9.31 15.51 17.52
CA GLN A 124 -10.74 15.33 17.44
C GLN A 124 -11.25 14.55 18.66
N SER A 125 -12.30 15.07 19.31
CA SER A 125 -12.97 14.40 20.42
C SER A 125 -14.43 14.11 20.09
N GLY A 126 -14.93 12.93 20.44
CA GLY A 126 -16.33 12.56 20.22
C GLY A 126 -16.70 11.23 20.87
N SER A 127 -17.79 10.62 20.40
CA SER A 127 -18.24 9.31 20.87
C SER A 127 -17.68 8.19 20.00
N GLY A 128 -16.81 7.35 20.57
CA GLY A 128 -16.34 6.15 19.88
C GLY A 128 -17.25 4.94 20.18
N ARG A 129 -17.29 3.97 19.25
CA ARG A 129 -17.63 2.60 19.62
C ARG A 129 -16.55 2.11 20.59
N GLY A 130 -16.94 1.69 21.79
CA GLY A 130 -16.00 1.04 22.71
C GLY A 130 -15.38 -0.17 22.03
N ALA A 131 -14.07 -0.38 22.19
CA ALA A 131 -13.42 -1.62 21.80
C ALA A 131 -14.16 -2.75 22.54
N ALA A 132 -14.62 -3.76 21.81
CA ALA A 132 -15.07 -4.99 22.45
C ALA A 132 -13.92 -5.51 23.33
N PRO A 133 -14.17 -5.94 24.59
CA PRO A 133 -13.13 -6.54 25.41
C PRO A 133 -12.49 -7.67 24.60
N GLY A 134 -11.17 -7.58 24.39
CA GLY A 134 -10.41 -8.54 23.58
C GLY A 134 -10.79 -9.97 23.95
N GLY A 135 -11.46 -10.66 23.03
CA GLY A 135 -11.70 -12.08 23.14
C GLY A 135 -10.36 -12.78 23.11
N ARG A 136 -9.87 -13.20 24.28
CA ARG A 136 -8.83 -14.23 24.37
C ARG A 136 -9.28 -15.41 23.51
N GLY A 137 -8.40 -15.88 22.64
CA GLY A 137 -8.66 -16.94 21.66
C GLY A 137 -9.55 -18.05 22.21
N GLY A 138 -10.77 -18.12 21.71
CA GLY A 138 -11.69 -19.23 21.90
C GLY A 138 -11.71 -20.03 20.62
N GLY A 139 -11.32 -21.31 20.70
CA GLY A 139 -11.39 -22.25 19.59
C GLY A 139 -12.80 -22.41 19.02
N PRO A 140 -12.95 -23.08 17.86
CA PRO A 140 -14.22 -23.16 17.15
C PRO A 140 -15.16 -24.12 17.89
N GLY A 141 -16.11 -23.56 18.65
CA GLY A 141 -17.13 -24.36 19.32
C GLY A 141 -18.10 -23.59 20.22
N GLY A 142 -19.20 -23.12 19.62
CA GLY A 142 -20.54 -23.08 20.26
C GLY A 142 -20.87 -21.94 21.24
N GLY A 143 -22.03 -21.31 21.05
CA GLY A 143 -22.80 -20.70 22.15
C GLY A 143 -23.38 -19.30 21.89
N ARG A 144 -24.70 -19.23 21.78
CA ARG A 144 -25.54 -18.03 21.61
C ARG A 144 -25.53 -17.10 22.83
N GLY A 145 -25.73 -15.81 22.58
CA GLY A 145 -26.65 -14.97 23.36
C GLY A 145 -26.03 -13.98 24.34
N GLY A 146 -26.18 -12.68 24.04
CA GLY A 146 -25.95 -11.59 25.00
C GLY A 146 -25.65 -10.28 24.31
N GLY A 147 -26.69 -9.53 23.91
CA GLY A 147 -26.54 -8.14 23.49
C GLY A 147 -26.10 -7.28 24.67
N GLN A 148 -24.79 -7.13 24.87
CA GLN A 148 -24.25 -6.09 25.73
C GLN A 148 -24.41 -4.76 24.98
N GLY A 149 -25.18 -3.84 25.58
CA GLY A 149 -25.29 -2.47 25.09
C GLY A 149 -23.90 -1.88 24.90
N GLN A 150 -23.61 -1.40 23.70
CA GLN A 150 -22.34 -0.73 23.39
C GLN A 150 -22.23 0.51 24.29
N THR A 151 -21.39 0.46 25.32
CA THR A 151 -21.07 1.62 26.13
C THR A 151 -20.36 2.64 25.22
N ARG A 152 -21.05 3.71 24.84
CA ARG A 152 -20.42 4.84 24.12
C ARG A 152 -19.44 5.50 25.08
N SER A 153 -18.14 5.39 24.82
CA SER A 153 -17.12 6.12 25.58
C SER A 153 -16.68 7.36 24.81
N GLN A 154 -16.38 8.43 25.55
CA GLN A 154 -15.72 9.59 24.97
C GLN A 154 -14.29 9.19 24.60
N ARG A 155 -13.85 9.55 23.40
CA ARG A 155 -12.49 9.34 22.92
C ARG A 155 -11.98 10.63 22.29
N ALA A 156 -10.69 10.88 22.48
CA ALA A 156 -9.94 11.88 21.75
C ALA A 156 -8.87 11.14 20.94
N GLN A 157 -8.59 11.62 19.74
CA GLN A 157 -7.52 11.08 18.91
C GLN A 157 -6.92 12.18 18.03
N ARG A 158 -5.61 12.09 17.80
CA ARG A 158 -4.93 12.87 16.76
C ARG A 158 -5.20 12.28 15.37
N VAL A 159 -5.59 13.14 14.45
CA VAL A 159 -5.89 12.81 13.06
C VAL A 159 -5.08 13.71 12.16
N PHE A 160 -4.42 13.11 11.19
CA PHE A 160 -3.68 13.77 10.13
C PHE A 160 -4.50 13.74 8.85
N PHE A 161 -4.64 14.89 8.21
CA PHE A 161 -5.22 15.03 6.90
C PHE A 161 -4.15 15.53 5.93
N SER A 162 -3.97 14.82 4.81
CA SER A 162 -3.11 15.22 3.71
C SER A 162 -3.95 15.41 2.46
N MET A 163 -3.95 16.61 1.89
CA MET A 163 -4.53 16.89 0.58
C MET A 163 -3.42 17.15 -0.43
N ALA A 164 -3.12 16.18 -1.28
CA ALA A 164 -2.13 16.31 -2.34
C ALA A 164 -2.79 16.52 -3.70
N ARG A 165 -2.18 17.33 -4.57
CA ARG A 165 -2.59 17.44 -5.97
C ARG A 165 -2.30 16.11 -6.67
N LEU A 166 -3.25 15.63 -7.47
CA LEU A 166 -2.99 14.47 -8.33
C LEU A 166 -2.08 14.90 -9.49
N PRO A 167 -1.30 13.98 -10.09
CA PRO A 167 -0.51 14.29 -11.29
C PRO A 167 -1.37 14.99 -12.36
N GLU A 168 -0.84 16.04 -12.98
CA GLU A 168 -1.58 16.75 -14.02
C GLU A 168 -1.90 15.81 -15.19
N GLU A 169 -0.85 15.18 -15.70
CA GLU A 169 -0.93 14.09 -16.68
C GLU A 169 -0.95 12.73 -15.98
N PRO A 170 -2.06 11.97 -16.08
CA PRO A 170 -2.10 10.60 -15.56
C PRO A 170 -1.04 9.72 -16.22
N MET A 171 -0.44 8.80 -15.46
CA MET A 171 0.38 7.72 -16.03
C MET A 171 -0.41 6.95 -17.11
N MET A 172 0.26 6.48 -18.17
CA MET A 172 -0.33 5.52 -19.10
C MET A 172 -0.74 4.25 -18.33
N PRO A 173 -2.04 3.90 -18.28
CA PRO A 173 -2.50 2.68 -17.63
C PRO A 173 -1.92 1.46 -18.34
N ARG A 174 -1.69 0.37 -17.60
CA ARG A 174 -1.42 -0.94 -18.19
C ARG A 174 -2.62 -1.84 -17.93
N TRP A 175 -3.17 -2.45 -18.98
CA TRP A 175 -4.34 -3.31 -18.85
C TRP A 175 -4.05 -4.50 -17.93
N HIS A 176 -5.04 -4.86 -17.12
CA HIS A 176 -4.98 -6.02 -16.26
C HIS A 176 -5.11 -7.30 -17.11
N ASP A 177 -4.23 -8.26 -16.86
CA ASP A 177 -4.26 -9.59 -17.48
C ASP A 177 -4.51 -10.66 -16.41
N GLU A 178 -5.50 -11.54 -16.63
CA GLU A 178 -5.84 -12.58 -15.64
C GLU A 178 -4.73 -13.62 -15.41
N ARG A 179 -3.73 -13.70 -16.29
CA ARG A 179 -2.59 -14.61 -16.16
C ARG A 179 -1.50 -14.05 -15.24
N VAL A 180 -1.49 -12.75 -14.98
CA VAL A 180 -0.45 -12.07 -14.20
C VAL A 180 -1.08 -11.38 -12.99
N GLY A 181 -0.70 -11.80 -11.79
CA GLY A 181 -1.31 -11.31 -10.55
C GLY A 181 -0.94 -9.87 -10.24
N PHE A 182 -1.87 -8.93 -10.46
CA PHE A 182 -1.77 -7.54 -10.02
C PHE A 182 -3.08 -7.07 -9.38
N ASN A 183 -2.98 -6.25 -8.33
CA ASN A 183 -4.08 -5.42 -7.89
C ASN A 183 -4.50 -4.49 -9.03
N SER A 184 -5.78 -4.17 -9.11
CA SER A 184 -6.32 -3.41 -10.25
C SER A 184 -7.54 -2.61 -9.85
N SER A 185 -7.71 -1.49 -10.53
CA SER A 185 -8.96 -0.72 -10.50
C SER A 185 -9.84 -1.14 -11.67
N ARG A 186 -11.14 -0.97 -11.49
CA ARG A 186 -12.17 -1.22 -12.50
C ARG A 186 -12.82 0.11 -12.85
N SER A 187 -13.11 0.31 -14.13
CA SER A 187 -13.95 1.43 -14.58
C SER A 187 -14.84 0.97 -15.73
N TYR A 188 -15.91 1.70 -15.99
CA TYR A 188 -16.78 1.48 -17.12
C TYR A 188 -16.52 2.55 -18.18
N ASP A 189 -16.04 2.12 -19.35
CA ASP A 189 -15.79 3.01 -20.48
C ASP A 189 -17.01 3.05 -21.41
N PHE A 190 -17.67 4.20 -21.45
CA PHE A 190 -18.87 4.45 -22.26
C PHE A 190 -18.56 4.86 -23.70
N THR A 191 -17.30 4.88 -24.10
CA THR A 191 -16.84 5.30 -25.43
C THR A 191 -16.21 4.18 -26.26
N ARG A 192 -16.13 2.96 -25.71
CA ARG A 192 -15.70 1.80 -26.48
C ARG A 192 -16.69 1.46 -27.60
N PRO A 193 -16.19 0.99 -28.77
CA PRO A 193 -17.03 0.70 -29.94
C PRO A 193 -17.88 -0.57 -29.79
N ASP A 194 -17.66 -1.35 -28.73
CA ASP A 194 -18.37 -2.61 -28.51
C ASP A 194 -19.85 -2.37 -28.14
N ASN A 195 -20.73 -3.25 -28.62
CA ASN A 195 -22.17 -3.22 -28.31
C ASN A 195 -22.49 -3.62 -26.85
N ARG A 196 -21.52 -3.58 -25.94
CA ARG A 196 -21.66 -3.89 -24.51
C ARG A 196 -20.80 -2.94 -23.70
N LEU A 197 -21.29 -2.55 -22.52
CA LEU A 197 -20.48 -1.86 -21.54
C LEU A 197 -19.44 -2.85 -21.00
N GLU A 198 -18.19 -2.68 -21.39
CA GLU A 198 -17.09 -3.51 -20.90
C GLU A 198 -16.46 -2.87 -19.67
N GLN A 199 -16.32 -3.66 -18.60
CA GLN A 199 -15.57 -3.25 -17.43
C GLN A 199 -14.08 -3.32 -17.77
N ILE A 200 -13.46 -2.16 -17.99
CA ILE A 200 -12.03 -2.07 -18.19
C ILE A 200 -11.31 -2.21 -16.84
N ARG A 201 -10.14 -2.82 -16.87
CA ARG A 201 -9.31 -3.04 -15.68
C ARG A 201 -7.87 -2.69 -16.00
N PHE A 202 -7.24 -1.91 -15.15
CA PHE A 202 -5.83 -1.57 -15.25
C PHE A 202 -5.14 -1.87 -13.93
N ILE A 203 -3.88 -2.29 -14.01
CA ILE A 203 -3.09 -2.70 -12.85
C ILE A 203 -2.69 -1.50 -12.00
N HIS A 204 -2.38 -1.77 -10.74
CA HIS A 204 -1.73 -0.79 -9.87
C HIS A 204 -0.21 -0.92 -9.96
N ARG A 205 0.49 0.17 -10.30
CA ARG A 205 1.95 0.22 -10.33
C ARG A 205 2.48 1.63 -10.07
N PHE A 206 3.67 1.76 -9.51
CA PHE A 206 4.37 3.05 -9.49
C PHE A 206 4.74 3.48 -10.92
N LYS A 207 4.75 4.79 -11.16
CA LYS A 207 5.24 5.36 -12.42
C LYS A 207 6.77 5.40 -12.38
N LEU A 208 7.42 4.51 -13.13
CA LEU A 208 8.87 4.52 -13.32
C LEU A 208 9.22 4.92 -14.75
N VAL A 209 10.07 5.93 -14.87
CA VAL A 209 10.61 6.41 -16.16
C VAL A 209 12.12 6.37 -16.05
N LYS A 210 12.80 5.72 -16.99
CA LYS A 210 14.26 5.66 -17.01
C LYS A 210 14.85 7.06 -17.22
N GLU A 211 15.90 7.41 -16.50
CA GLU A 211 16.71 8.60 -16.78
C GLU A 211 17.36 8.53 -18.17
N ASN A 212 17.92 7.37 -18.52
CA ASN A 212 18.37 7.06 -19.87
C ASN A 212 17.42 6.06 -20.55
N PRO A 213 16.50 6.53 -21.42
CA PRO A 213 15.50 5.67 -22.05
C PRO A 213 16.12 4.63 -23.00
N ASN A 214 17.35 4.86 -23.48
CA ASN A 214 18.03 3.96 -24.43
C ASN A 214 18.88 2.88 -23.75
N ALA A 215 19.09 2.97 -22.43
CA ALA A 215 19.85 1.97 -21.70
C ALA A 215 18.98 0.74 -21.37
N GLU A 216 19.58 -0.45 -21.40
CA GLU A 216 18.91 -1.69 -20.97
C GLU A 216 18.49 -1.60 -19.49
N ILE A 217 19.40 -1.10 -18.64
CA ILE A 217 19.17 -0.80 -17.23
C ILE A 217 19.54 0.67 -16.98
N SER A 218 18.68 1.42 -16.30
CA SER A 218 18.90 2.82 -15.94
C SER A 218 18.26 3.12 -14.59
N ASP A 219 18.80 4.07 -13.85
CA ASP A 219 18.09 4.64 -12.71
C ASP A 219 16.76 5.27 -13.18
N PRO A 220 15.70 5.20 -12.36
CA PRO A 220 14.48 5.93 -12.65
C PRO A 220 14.65 7.41 -12.30
N VAL A 221 13.92 8.28 -13.00
CA VAL A 221 13.82 9.71 -12.68
C VAL A 221 13.27 9.94 -11.27
N ASP A 222 12.32 9.09 -10.84
CA ASP A 222 11.75 9.12 -9.50
C ASP A 222 11.77 7.70 -8.89
N PRO A 223 12.71 7.41 -7.97
CA PRO A 223 12.80 6.11 -7.31
C PRO A 223 11.73 5.93 -6.23
N ILE A 224 11.32 4.69 -6.01
CA ILE A 224 10.37 4.31 -4.96
C ILE A 224 11.10 4.30 -3.62
N VAL A 225 10.95 5.37 -2.85
CA VAL A 225 11.53 5.47 -1.50
C VAL A 225 10.51 5.10 -0.44
N TYR A 226 10.81 4.08 0.36
CA TYR A 226 10.07 3.77 1.59
C TYR A 226 10.78 4.34 2.80
N TRP A 227 10.13 5.30 3.46
CA TRP A 227 10.62 5.84 4.71
C TRP A 227 10.21 4.96 5.88
N ILE A 228 11.14 4.69 6.79
CA ILE A 228 10.96 3.82 7.94
C ILE A 228 10.75 4.70 9.17
N ASP A 229 9.65 4.43 9.87
CA ASP A 229 9.27 5.14 11.09
C ASP A 229 10.41 5.11 12.13
N PRO A 230 10.87 6.28 12.63
CA PRO A 230 11.89 6.35 13.67
C PRO A 230 11.51 5.62 14.96
N ALA A 231 10.22 5.41 15.21
CA ALA A 231 9.69 4.63 16.34
C ALA A 231 9.94 3.12 16.22
N THR A 232 10.43 2.64 15.07
CA THR A 232 10.93 1.27 14.90
C THR A 232 12.10 1.04 15.86
N PRO A 233 12.19 -0.10 16.58
CA PRO A 233 13.37 -0.43 17.38
C PRO A 233 14.65 -0.37 16.55
N ASP A 234 15.70 0.27 17.08
CA ASP A 234 16.92 0.56 16.30
C ASP A 234 17.57 -0.70 15.71
N TRP A 235 17.57 -1.79 16.46
CA TRP A 235 18.14 -3.07 16.01
C TRP A 235 17.36 -3.69 14.85
N LEU A 236 16.09 -3.33 14.64
CA LEU A 236 15.27 -3.78 13.52
C LEU A 236 15.40 -2.91 12.27
N LYS A 237 15.77 -1.63 12.40
CA LYS A 237 15.83 -0.70 11.24
C LYS A 237 16.66 -1.27 10.07
N PRO A 238 17.85 -1.86 10.27
CA PRO A 238 18.63 -2.44 9.17
C PRO A 238 17.91 -3.60 8.46
N TRP A 239 17.17 -4.43 9.21
CA TRP A 239 16.40 -5.55 8.67
C TRP A 239 15.19 -5.06 7.86
N ILE A 240 14.53 -3.98 8.30
CA ILE A 240 13.43 -3.37 7.54
C ILE A 240 13.95 -2.75 6.25
N VAL A 241 15.08 -2.01 6.30
CA VAL A 241 15.73 -1.47 5.08
C VAL A 241 16.04 -2.61 4.12
N LYS A 242 16.63 -3.71 4.62
CA LYS A 242 16.94 -4.87 3.80
C LYS A 242 15.69 -5.44 3.13
N GLY A 243 14.61 -5.65 3.88
CA GLY A 243 13.36 -6.20 3.33
C GLY A 243 12.72 -5.35 2.22
N VAL A 244 12.92 -4.03 2.23
CA VAL A 244 12.54 -3.18 1.09
C VAL A 244 13.44 -3.45 -0.11
N ASN A 245 14.75 -3.48 0.12
CA ASN A 245 15.76 -3.60 -0.92
C ASN A 245 15.82 -5.00 -1.57
N GLU A 246 15.26 -6.05 -0.94
CA GLU A 246 15.14 -7.39 -1.52
C GLU A 246 14.35 -7.40 -2.84
N TRP A 247 13.53 -6.38 -3.12
CA TRP A 247 12.83 -6.23 -4.40
C TRP A 247 13.69 -5.62 -5.51
N GLN A 248 14.83 -5.00 -5.19
CA GLN A 248 15.66 -4.30 -6.17
C GLN A 248 16.11 -5.22 -7.33
N PRO A 249 16.56 -6.47 -7.12
CA PRO A 249 16.91 -7.37 -8.23
C PRO A 249 15.75 -7.62 -9.22
N ALA A 250 14.51 -7.70 -8.74
CA ALA A 250 13.34 -7.85 -9.60
C ALA A 250 13.08 -6.59 -10.44
N PHE A 251 13.38 -5.40 -9.91
CA PHE A 251 13.32 -4.15 -10.67
C PHE A 251 14.49 -4.00 -11.65
N GLU A 252 15.68 -4.54 -11.36
CA GLU A 252 16.78 -4.61 -12.32
C GLU A 252 16.37 -5.42 -13.55
N ASP A 253 15.69 -6.55 -13.35
CA ASP A 253 15.11 -7.35 -14.44
C ASP A 253 14.03 -6.61 -15.23
N ALA A 254 13.38 -5.61 -14.61
CA ALA A 254 12.48 -4.70 -15.29
C ALA A 254 13.19 -3.54 -16.02
N GLY A 255 14.50 -3.39 -15.83
CA GLY A 255 15.34 -2.36 -16.45
C GLY A 255 15.74 -1.21 -15.52
N PHE A 256 15.65 -1.36 -14.19
CA PHE A 256 15.91 -0.27 -13.24
C PHE A 256 16.91 -0.63 -12.12
N SER A 257 18.05 0.07 -12.05
CA SER A 257 19.16 -0.21 -11.10
C SER A 257 19.01 0.34 -9.69
N ASN A 258 18.22 1.40 -9.50
CA ASN A 258 17.95 2.02 -8.19
C ASN A 258 16.45 2.33 -8.06
N ALA A 259 15.61 1.34 -8.36
CA ALA A 259 14.17 1.53 -8.46
C ALA A 259 13.48 1.67 -7.12
N ILE A 260 13.95 0.94 -6.11
CA ILE A 260 13.30 0.84 -4.80
C ILE A 260 14.35 0.87 -3.69
N VAL A 261 14.09 1.65 -2.64
CA VAL A 261 15.02 1.79 -1.52
C VAL A 261 14.31 2.07 -0.19
N GLY A 262 14.72 1.38 0.86
CA GLY A 262 14.35 1.69 2.24
C GLY A 262 15.28 2.74 2.85
N ARG A 263 14.72 3.78 3.49
CA ARG A 263 15.47 4.81 4.22
C ARG A 263 14.86 5.07 5.58
N ILE A 264 15.69 5.34 6.58
CA ILE A 264 15.18 5.82 7.87
C ILE A 264 14.66 7.24 7.65
N ALA A 265 13.45 7.52 8.14
CA ALA A 265 12.88 8.87 8.06
C ALA A 265 13.79 9.89 8.77
N PRO A 266 13.96 11.09 8.20
CA PRO A 266 14.75 12.13 8.84
C PRO A 266 14.16 12.51 10.19
N THR A 267 15.02 12.89 11.13
CA THR A 267 14.55 13.49 12.38
C THR A 267 14.01 14.91 12.14
N PRO A 268 13.20 15.47 13.04
CA PRO A 268 12.75 16.87 12.94
C PRO A 268 13.91 17.87 12.85
N GLU A 269 15.10 17.53 13.35
CA GLU A 269 16.31 18.36 13.22
C GLU A 269 16.94 18.27 11.82
N GLU A 270 16.84 17.12 11.15
CA GLU A 270 17.38 16.90 9.81
C GLU A 270 16.45 17.47 8.73
N ASP A 271 15.14 17.29 8.88
CA ASP A 271 14.13 17.89 8.03
C ASP A 271 12.86 18.23 8.85
N PRO A 272 12.72 19.47 9.32
CA PRO A 272 11.55 19.91 10.07
C PRO A 272 10.24 19.86 9.28
N SER A 273 10.31 19.81 7.95
CA SER A 273 9.14 19.79 7.07
C SER A 273 8.65 18.38 6.75
N PHE A 274 9.49 17.36 7.00
CA PHE A 274 9.15 15.98 6.70
C PHE A 274 8.07 15.45 7.64
N SER A 275 7.09 14.75 7.06
CA SER A 275 6.13 13.98 7.83
C SER A 275 5.92 12.60 7.23
N MET A 276 6.00 11.59 8.09
CA MET A 276 5.67 10.20 7.74
C MET A 276 4.23 10.03 7.25
N TYR A 277 3.33 10.95 7.60
CA TYR A 277 1.92 10.90 7.24
C TYR A 277 1.58 11.70 5.97
N ASP A 278 2.58 12.37 5.36
CA ASP A 278 2.43 13.08 4.10
C ASP A 278 2.04 12.10 2.97
N ALA A 279 1.06 12.47 2.16
CA ALA A 279 0.61 11.70 1.01
C ALA A 279 1.69 11.47 -0.06
N ARG A 280 2.72 12.33 -0.11
CA ARG A 280 3.77 12.32 -1.14
C ARG A 280 4.85 11.27 -0.90
N HIS A 281 4.87 10.63 0.27
CA HIS A 281 5.96 9.73 0.67
C HIS A 281 5.45 8.34 1.01
N SER A 282 6.03 7.29 0.41
CA SER A 282 5.75 5.91 0.85
C SER A 282 6.39 5.65 2.21
N ALA A 283 5.70 4.89 3.07
CA ALA A 283 6.05 4.81 4.48
C ALA A 283 5.80 3.43 5.08
N ILE A 284 6.70 2.99 5.95
CA ILE A 284 6.58 1.83 6.83
C ILE A 284 6.41 2.34 8.25
N TYR A 285 5.22 2.13 8.81
CA TYR A 285 4.86 2.57 10.16
C TYR A 285 5.06 1.46 11.18
N TRP A 286 5.67 1.78 12.32
CA TRP A 286 5.81 0.85 13.44
C TRP A 286 4.72 1.11 14.49
N ARG A 287 3.84 0.14 14.72
CA ARG A 287 2.60 0.34 15.49
C ARG A 287 2.61 -0.41 16.83
N PRO A 288 2.31 0.25 17.97
CA PRO A 288 2.20 -0.41 19.26
C PRO A 288 0.85 -1.16 19.40
N SER A 289 0.75 -2.31 18.73
CA SER A 289 -0.46 -3.15 18.71
C SER A 289 -0.19 -4.53 19.32
N THR A 290 -1.16 -5.06 20.07
CA THR A 290 -1.13 -6.45 20.58
C THR A 290 -1.55 -7.48 19.54
N VAL A 291 -2.14 -7.03 18.43
CA VAL A 291 -2.47 -7.90 17.30
C VAL A 291 -1.17 -8.29 16.60
N ALA A 292 -0.94 -9.58 16.47
CA ALA A 292 0.22 -10.11 15.77
C ALA A 292 -0.08 -10.18 14.27
N ASN A 293 0.15 -9.08 13.56
CA ASN A 293 -0.12 -8.97 12.11
C ASN A 293 0.72 -7.87 11.45
N ALA A 294 0.72 -7.82 10.13
CA ALA A 294 1.18 -6.68 9.34
C ALA A 294 0.19 -6.43 8.20
N THR A 295 0.29 -5.27 7.55
CA THR A 295 -0.54 -4.95 6.37
C THR A 295 0.24 -4.06 5.42
N GLY A 296 0.25 -4.43 4.15
CA GLY A 296 0.73 -3.65 3.03
C GLY A 296 -0.43 -3.17 2.17
N GLY A 297 -0.33 -1.95 1.67
CA GLY A 297 -1.36 -1.34 0.87
C GLY A 297 -0.83 -0.20 0.03
N GLN A 298 -1.72 0.34 -0.80
CA GLN A 298 -1.39 1.36 -1.78
C GLN A 298 -2.51 2.39 -1.89
N ILE A 299 -2.13 3.60 -2.24
CA ILE A 299 -3.03 4.68 -2.63
C ILE A 299 -2.77 4.97 -4.10
N VAL A 300 -3.83 4.91 -4.90
CA VAL A 300 -3.72 4.92 -6.35
C VAL A 300 -4.47 6.10 -6.95
N ASP A 301 -3.93 6.65 -8.03
CA ASP A 301 -4.69 7.53 -8.92
C ASP A 301 -5.72 6.68 -9.67
N PRO A 302 -7.03 6.88 -9.44
CA PRO A 302 -8.05 6.05 -10.07
C PRO A 302 -8.21 6.32 -11.57
N ARG A 303 -7.51 7.33 -12.13
CA ARG A 303 -7.50 7.61 -13.58
C ARG A 303 -6.57 6.67 -14.35
N SER A 304 -5.55 6.11 -13.69
CA SER A 304 -4.45 5.40 -14.34
C SER A 304 -3.98 4.13 -13.66
N GLY A 305 -4.26 3.97 -12.37
CA GLY A 305 -3.67 2.92 -11.54
C GLY A 305 -2.26 3.26 -11.06
N GLN A 306 -1.80 4.50 -11.26
CA GLN A 306 -0.53 4.94 -10.68
C GLN A 306 -0.59 4.84 -9.16
N ILE A 307 0.30 4.07 -8.55
CA ILE A 307 0.53 4.09 -7.11
C ILE A 307 1.21 5.43 -6.79
N LEU A 308 0.52 6.22 -5.96
CA LEU A 308 1.01 7.51 -5.47
C LEU A 308 1.74 7.35 -4.14
N LYS A 309 1.33 6.37 -3.33
CA LYS A 309 1.93 6.07 -2.03
C LYS A 309 1.76 4.60 -1.68
N GLY A 310 2.86 3.94 -1.32
CA GLY A 310 2.87 2.65 -0.66
C GLY A 310 2.81 2.82 0.86
N GLU A 311 2.02 2.01 1.54
CA GLU A 311 1.88 2.03 3.00
C GLU A 311 2.03 0.64 3.57
N VAL A 312 2.94 0.50 4.54
CA VAL A 312 3.09 -0.72 5.32
C VAL A 312 2.88 -0.40 6.79
N ASN A 313 2.04 -1.17 7.48
CA ASN A 313 1.91 -1.11 8.94
C ASN A 313 2.49 -2.38 9.54
N MET A 314 3.57 -2.22 10.29
CA MET A 314 4.21 -3.28 11.07
C MET A 314 3.69 -3.20 12.50
N TYR A 315 2.92 -4.20 12.94
CA TYR A 315 2.46 -4.22 14.33
C TYR A 315 3.56 -4.81 15.21
N HIS A 316 3.79 -4.21 16.38
CA HIS A 316 4.86 -4.64 17.27
C HIS A 316 4.80 -6.13 17.59
N ASN A 317 3.60 -6.68 17.78
CA ASN A 317 3.42 -8.09 18.11
C ASN A 317 3.62 -9.06 16.92
N ILE A 318 3.97 -8.58 15.73
CA ILE A 318 4.36 -9.44 14.60
C ILE A 318 5.52 -10.39 14.98
N MET A 319 6.42 -9.93 15.84
CA MET A 319 7.54 -10.73 16.35
C MET A 319 7.06 -11.99 17.08
N GLU A 320 5.94 -11.92 17.80
CA GLU A 320 5.37 -13.10 18.47
C GLU A 320 4.86 -14.12 17.45
N LEU A 321 4.14 -13.68 16.41
CA LEU A 321 3.64 -14.55 15.35
C LEU A 321 4.80 -15.26 14.64
N GLN A 322 5.82 -14.50 14.27
CA GLN A 322 6.98 -15.01 13.56
C GLN A 322 7.81 -15.98 14.39
N LYS A 323 8.05 -15.65 15.66
CA LYS A 323 8.67 -16.56 16.63
C LYS A 323 7.92 -17.89 16.69
N ASN A 324 6.60 -17.83 16.87
CA ASN A 324 5.77 -19.03 17.03
C ASN A 324 5.75 -19.87 15.75
N TRP A 325 5.57 -19.24 14.58
CA TRP A 325 5.57 -19.95 13.30
C TRP A 325 6.92 -20.58 13.01
N TYR A 326 8.02 -19.84 13.15
CA TYR A 326 9.35 -20.38 12.85
C TYR A 326 9.71 -21.53 13.79
N PHE A 327 9.46 -21.35 15.10
CA PHE A 327 9.68 -22.40 16.10
C PHE A 327 8.94 -23.69 15.77
N ILE A 328 7.64 -23.60 15.44
CA ILE A 328 6.79 -24.77 15.17
C ILE A 328 7.13 -25.42 13.83
N GLN A 329 7.40 -24.62 12.80
CA GLN A 329 7.50 -25.10 11.42
C GLN A 329 8.89 -25.63 11.09
N VAL A 330 9.95 -24.98 11.57
CA VAL A 330 11.34 -25.26 11.17
C VAL A 330 12.33 -25.22 12.34
N GLY A 331 11.86 -25.13 13.58
CA GLY A 331 12.71 -25.14 14.78
C GLY A 331 13.69 -26.32 14.89
N PRO A 332 13.33 -27.56 14.49
CA PRO A 332 14.28 -28.68 14.48
C PRO A 332 15.46 -28.52 13.51
N LEU A 333 15.34 -27.64 12.51
CA LEU A 333 16.36 -27.42 11.46
C LEU A 333 17.34 -26.30 11.83
N ASP A 334 17.01 -25.43 12.78
CA ASP A 334 17.80 -24.26 13.14
C ASP A 334 18.03 -24.19 14.65
N GLU A 335 19.27 -24.45 15.09
CA GLU A 335 19.65 -24.42 16.51
C GLU A 335 19.30 -23.09 17.20
N ARG A 336 19.31 -21.97 16.47
CA ARG A 336 18.97 -20.64 17.01
C ARG A 336 17.51 -20.55 17.46
N ALA A 337 16.64 -21.39 16.93
CA ALA A 337 15.23 -21.44 17.29
C ALA A 337 14.95 -22.38 18.49
N GLN A 338 15.94 -23.16 18.95
CA GLN A 338 15.73 -24.16 20.01
C GLN A 338 15.82 -23.58 21.43
N SER A 339 16.10 -22.28 21.55
CA SER A 339 16.10 -21.55 22.82
C SER A 339 15.33 -20.23 22.70
N LEU A 340 14.75 -19.80 23.82
CA LEU A 340 14.04 -18.53 23.93
C LEU A 340 14.75 -17.61 24.93
N PRO A 341 14.85 -16.29 24.64
CA PRO A 341 14.44 -15.63 23.40
C PRO A 341 15.31 -16.03 22.21
N MET A 342 14.73 -16.01 20.99
CA MET A 342 15.50 -16.17 19.75
C MET A 342 16.53 -15.03 19.64
N PRO A 343 17.72 -15.26 19.07
CA PRO A 343 18.69 -14.20 18.87
C PRO A 343 18.18 -13.15 17.89
N ASP A 344 18.61 -11.89 18.07
CA ASP A 344 18.22 -10.76 17.22
C ASP A 344 18.52 -11.00 15.73
N SER A 345 19.55 -11.78 15.41
CA SER A 345 19.88 -12.15 14.03
C SER A 345 18.82 -13.03 13.37
N LEU A 346 18.18 -13.93 14.12
CA LEU A 346 17.07 -14.73 13.62
C LEU A 346 15.79 -13.88 13.60
N MET A 347 15.45 -13.23 14.71
CA MET A 347 14.21 -12.42 14.78
C MET A 347 14.19 -11.30 13.74
N GLY A 348 15.32 -10.61 13.55
CA GLY A 348 15.47 -9.58 12.53
C GLY A 348 15.21 -10.12 11.13
N ARG A 349 15.76 -11.29 10.79
CA ARG A 349 15.48 -11.95 9.49
C ARG A 349 14.01 -12.36 9.34
N LEU A 350 13.34 -12.78 10.41
CA LEU A 350 11.90 -13.10 10.34
C LEU A 350 11.04 -11.85 10.13
N VAL A 351 11.44 -10.71 10.69
CA VAL A 351 10.78 -9.41 10.46
C VAL A 351 11.06 -8.91 9.05
N GLU A 352 12.30 -9.03 8.55
CA GLU A 352 12.69 -8.73 7.18
C GLU A 352 11.80 -9.44 6.16
N TYR A 353 11.53 -10.74 6.36
CA TYR A 353 10.62 -11.52 5.51
C TYR A 353 9.21 -10.92 5.45
N VAL A 354 8.62 -10.55 6.61
CA VAL A 354 7.27 -9.92 6.61
C VAL A 354 7.30 -8.59 5.90
N VAL A 355 8.29 -7.74 6.18
CA VAL A 355 8.43 -6.45 5.49
C VAL A 355 8.50 -6.66 3.99
N THR A 356 9.31 -7.62 3.53
CA THR A 356 9.45 -7.92 2.10
C THR A 356 8.11 -8.33 1.48
N HIS A 357 7.31 -9.16 2.17
CA HIS A 357 5.97 -9.55 1.73
C HIS A 357 5.02 -8.34 1.65
N GLU A 358 4.97 -7.50 2.68
CA GLU A 358 4.08 -6.33 2.69
C GLU A 358 4.49 -5.28 1.64
N ILE A 359 5.79 -5.18 1.33
CA ILE A 359 6.27 -4.33 0.23
C ILE A 359 5.73 -4.84 -1.11
N GLY A 360 5.63 -6.16 -1.30
CA GLY A 360 4.98 -6.75 -2.47
C GLY A 360 3.55 -6.25 -2.68
N HIS A 361 2.76 -6.16 -1.60
CA HIS A 361 1.43 -5.56 -1.66
C HIS A 361 1.44 -4.08 -2.02
N SER A 362 2.37 -3.31 -1.44
CA SER A 362 2.45 -1.87 -1.68
C SER A 362 3.00 -1.51 -3.05
N ILE A 363 3.68 -2.42 -3.76
CA ILE A 363 4.11 -2.24 -5.16
C ILE A 363 3.16 -2.89 -6.19
N GLY A 364 1.99 -3.38 -5.77
CA GLY A 364 0.93 -3.78 -6.70
C GLY A 364 0.54 -5.26 -6.69
N PHE A 365 1.21 -6.13 -5.94
CA PHE A 365 0.90 -7.57 -5.97
C PHE A 365 -0.25 -7.95 -5.02
N PRO A 366 -1.23 -8.76 -5.46
CA PRO A 366 -2.15 -9.45 -4.57
C PRO A 366 -1.46 -10.68 -3.96
N HIS A 367 -2.13 -11.33 -3.01
CA HIS A 367 -1.71 -12.67 -2.63
C HIS A 367 -1.84 -13.64 -3.81
N ASN A 368 -0.90 -14.60 -3.90
CA ASN A 368 -0.94 -15.68 -4.87
C ASN A 368 -0.91 -17.06 -4.19
N MET A 369 -2.05 -17.47 -3.66
CA MET A 369 -2.20 -18.71 -2.89
C MET A 369 -2.02 -20.01 -3.70
N LYS A 370 -1.76 -19.91 -5.00
CA LYS A 370 -1.50 -21.08 -5.87
C LYS A 370 -0.02 -21.45 -5.92
N ALA A 371 0.89 -20.55 -5.53
CA ALA A 371 2.32 -20.71 -5.77
C ALA A 371 2.94 -21.86 -4.97
N SER A 372 2.46 -22.10 -3.76
CA SER A 372 2.86 -23.18 -2.86
C SER A 372 2.47 -24.57 -3.36
N ALA A 373 1.55 -24.66 -4.32
CA ALA A 373 1.18 -25.91 -4.98
C ALA A 373 1.98 -26.18 -6.27
N MET A 374 2.83 -25.24 -6.71
CA MET A 374 3.56 -25.35 -7.98
C MET A 374 4.77 -26.27 -7.90
N TYR A 375 5.38 -26.41 -6.72
CA TYR A 375 6.57 -27.23 -6.54
C TYR A 375 6.22 -28.55 -5.87
N PRO A 376 6.67 -29.69 -6.41
CA PRO A 376 6.53 -30.98 -5.75
C PRO A 376 7.20 -30.99 -4.37
N ALA A 377 6.59 -31.72 -3.42
CA ALA A 377 7.07 -31.76 -2.03
C ALA A 377 8.49 -32.33 -1.89
N ASP A 378 8.88 -33.28 -2.74
CA ASP A 378 10.24 -33.82 -2.80
C ASP A 378 11.25 -32.80 -3.34
N SER A 379 10.82 -31.93 -4.25
CA SER A 379 11.68 -30.88 -4.82
C SER A 379 12.06 -29.82 -3.78
N VAL A 380 11.12 -29.40 -2.92
CA VAL A 380 11.41 -28.42 -1.86
C VAL A 380 12.27 -28.97 -0.72
N ARG A 381 12.54 -30.28 -0.71
CA ARG A 381 13.53 -30.94 0.17
C ARG A 381 14.93 -31.01 -0.45
N SER A 382 15.12 -30.53 -1.67
CA SER A 382 16.40 -30.56 -2.37
C SER A 382 17.08 -29.18 -2.36
N ALA A 383 18.26 -29.08 -1.75
CA ALA A 383 19.02 -27.84 -1.71
C ALA A 383 19.36 -27.29 -3.11
N SER A 384 19.73 -28.17 -4.06
CA SER A 384 20.03 -27.76 -5.44
C SER A 384 18.80 -27.33 -6.22
N PHE A 385 17.62 -27.86 -5.89
CA PHE A 385 16.37 -27.37 -6.45
C PHE A 385 16.07 -25.96 -5.95
N LEU A 386 16.16 -25.75 -4.63
CA LEU A 386 15.90 -24.45 -4.00
C LEU A 386 16.87 -23.39 -4.52
N GLU A 387 18.16 -23.70 -4.61
CA GLU A 387 19.19 -22.81 -5.18
C GLU A 387 18.82 -22.37 -6.61
N ARG A 388 18.42 -23.32 -7.47
CA ARG A 388 17.97 -23.01 -8.84
C ARG A 388 16.72 -22.13 -8.87
N MET A 389 15.86 -22.21 -7.86
CA MET A 389 14.67 -21.36 -7.73
C MET A 389 14.95 -20.03 -7.03
N GLY A 390 16.23 -19.65 -6.84
CA GLY A 390 16.60 -18.41 -6.16
C GLY A 390 16.57 -18.50 -4.64
N GLY A 391 16.78 -19.71 -4.10
CA GLY A 391 16.79 -19.94 -2.66
C GLY A 391 15.42 -19.96 -1.99
N THR A 392 14.33 -20.12 -2.77
CA THR A 392 12.96 -20.13 -2.24
C THR A 392 12.22 -21.42 -2.56
N HIS A 393 11.32 -21.81 -1.65
CA HIS A 393 10.48 -23.01 -1.75
C HIS A 393 9.07 -22.71 -2.27
N THR A 394 8.82 -21.47 -2.71
CA THR A 394 7.57 -21.03 -3.35
C THR A 394 7.90 -20.25 -4.62
N ALA A 395 7.00 -20.28 -5.61
CA ALA A 395 7.22 -19.54 -6.86
C ALA A 395 7.18 -18.02 -6.66
N THR A 396 6.44 -17.54 -5.65
CA THR A 396 6.34 -16.12 -5.25
C THR A 396 6.27 -16.00 -3.75
N LEU A 397 6.91 -14.95 -3.24
CA LEU A 397 6.83 -14.49 -1.85
C LEU A 397 5.40 -14.12 -1.42
N MET A 398 4.52 -13.82 -2.37
CA MET A 398 3.14 -13.37 -2.14
C MET A 398 2.18 -14.51 -1.77
N ASP A 399 2.65 -15.73 -1.61
CA ASP A 399 1.88 -16.84 -1.03
C ASP A 399 2.01 -16.86 0.50
N TYR A 400 1.10 -17.56 1.16
CA TYR A 400 1.15 -17.92 2.57
C TYR A 400 1.88 -19.26 2.80
N SER A 401 2.92 -19.57 2.02
CA SER A 401 3.72 -20.79 2.25
C SER A 401 4.41 -20.78 3.61
N ARG A 402 4.69 -19.59 4.17
CA ARG A 402 5.44 -19.38 5.42
C ARG A 402 6.80 -20.06 5.35
N PHE A 403 7.21 -20.88 6.31
CA PHE A 403 8.53 -21.53 6.27
C PHE A 403 8.49 -22.90 5.59
N ASN A 404 9.63 -23.38 5.07
CA ASN A 404 9.75 -24.68 4.43
C ASN A 404 9.69 -25.84 5.44
N TYR A 405 8.52 -26.08 6.03
CA TYR A 405 8.27 -27.13 7.02
C TYR A 405 8.30 -28.55 6.45
N VAL A 406 8.45 -28.69 5.12
CA VAL A 406 8.57 -30.00 4.46
C VAL A 406 9.99 -30.54 4.61
N ALA A 407 11.00 -29.65 4.63
CA ALA A 407 12.39 -30.01 4.84
C ALA A 407 12.60 -30.73 6.19
N GLN A 408 13.47 -31.73 6.19
CA GLN A 408 13.85 -32.53 7.35
C GLN A 408 15.36 -32.36 7.65
N PRO A 409 15.83 -32.64 8.88
CA PRO A 409 17.24 -32.46 9.24
C PRO A 409 18.22 -33.17 8.31
N GLU A 410 17.86 -34.36 7.79
CA GLU A 410 18.70 -35.10 6.84
C GLU A 410 18.85 -34.44 5.47
N ASP A 411 17.96 -33.50 5.11
CA ASP A 411 17.99 -32.81 3.82
C ASP A 411 19.11 -31.75 3.76
N ASN A 412 19.63 -31.31 4.92
CA ASN A 412 20.69 -30.31 5.04
C ASN A 412 20.43 -29.02 4.24
N ILE A 413 19.17 -28.55 4.25
CA ILE A 413 18.77 -27.31 3.56
C ILE A 413 19.45 -26.10 4.22
N PRO A 414 20.09 -25.20 3.45
CA PRO A 414 20.60 -23.92 3.97
C PRO A 414 19.49 -23.14 4.70
N LEU A 415 19.81 -22.58 5.87
CA LEU A 415 18.81 -21.95 6.74
C LEU A 415 18.09 -20.78 6.06
N GLU A 416 18.78 -20.06 5.18
CA GLU A 416 18.21 -18.99 4.37
C GLU A 416 17.11 -19.47 3.40
N TYR A 417 17.12 -20.74 2.99
CA TYR A 417 16.12 -21.32 2.08
C TYR A 417 14.89 -21.87 2.80
N LEU A 418 14.94 -21.92 4.13
CA LEU A 418 13.77 -22.22 4.96
C LEU A 418 12.77 -21.07 4.99
N ILE A 419 13.21 -19.86 4.66
CA ILE A 419 12.42 -18.63 4.66
C ILE A 419 12.12 -18.24 3.20
N PRO A 420 10.87 -17.92 2.83
CA PRO A 420 10.55 -17.46 1.47
C PRO A 420 11.36 -16.22 1.10
N GLN A 421 11.69 -16.14 -0.18
CA GLN A 421 12.39 -15.02 -0.78
C GLN A 421 11.61 -14.53 -1.99
N VAL A 422 11.97 -13.33 -2.48
CA VAL A 422 11.49 -12.83 -3.79
C VAL A 422 11.85 -13.88 -4.84
N GLY A 423 10.83 -14.51 -5.40
CA GLY A 423 10.96 -15.73 -6.21
C GLY A 423 10.85 -15.48 -7.71
N PRO A 424 11.00 -16.54 -8.52
CA PRO A 424 10.96 -16.42 -9.98
C PRO A 424 9.69 -15.77 -10.53
N TYR A 425 8.52 -16.00 -9.90
CA TYR A 425 7.28 -15.36 -10.31
C TYR A 425 7.23 -13.87 -9.92
N ASP A 426 7.86 -13.47 -8.82
CA ASP A 426 7.97 -12.06 -8.42
C ASP A 426 8.81 -11.28 -9.43
N HIS A 427 9.97 -11.82 -9.82
CA HIS A 427 10.81 -11.26 -10.89
C HIS A 427 10.04 -11.14 -12.21
N PHE A 428 9.34 -12.19 -12.61
CA PHE A 428 8.47 -12.15 -13.78
C PHE A 428 7.37 -11.08 -13.65
N GLY A 429 6.71 -11.00 -12.50
CA GLY A 429 5.63 -10.05 -12.24
C GLY A 429 6.12 -8.60 -12.29
N VAL A 430 7.27 -8.30 -11.68
CA VAL A 430 7.87 -6.97 -11.71
C VAL A 430 8.25 -6.61 -13.14
N ARG A 431 8.91 -7.50 -13.88
CA ARG A 431 9.20 -7.27 -15.31
C ARG A 431 7.93 -7.01 -16.12
N TRP A 432 6.92 -7.86 -15.96
CA TRP A 432 5.66 -7.73 -16.69
C TRP A 432 4.90 -6.45 -16.33
N GLY A 433 4.96 -5.97 -15.10
CA GLY A 433 4.25 -4.76 -14.65
C GLY A 433 5.02 -3.46 -14.88
N TYR A 434 6.36 -3.48 -14.77
CA TYR A 434 7.19 -2.28 -14.69
C TYR A 434 8.11 -2.07 -15.89
N SER A 435 8.39 -3.08 -16.71
CA SER A 435 9.24 -2.85 -17.89
C SER A 435 8.60 -1.85 -18.87
N PRO A 436 9.36 -0.84 -19.32
CA PRO A 436 8.89 0.07 -20.36
C PRO A 436 8.75 -0.67 -21.70
N ILE A 437 7.78 -0.24 -22.50
CA ILE A 437 7.58 -0.68 -23.89
C ILE A 437 7.65 0.61 -24.73
N PRO A 438 8.86 1.01 -25.19
CA PRO A 438 9.07 2.34 -25.79
C PRO A 438 8.25 2.61 -27.06
N GLU A 439 7.82 1.56 -27.76
CA GLU A 439 7.06 1.66 -29.01
C GLU A 439 5.54 1.82 -28.80
N ALA A 440 5.06 1.81 -27.55
CA ALA A 440 3.63 1.92 -27.23
C ALA A 440 3.30 3.30 -26.63
N ASP A 441 2.42 4.03 -27.30
CA ASP A 441 1.87 5.32 -26.85
C ASP A 441 0.49 5.16 -26.20
N THR A 442 -0.14 3.99 -26.35
CA THR A 442 -1.44 3.65 -25.76
C THR A 442 -1.41 2.32 -25.00
N PRO A 443 -2.32 2.11 -24.03
CA PRO A 443 -2.45 0.83 -23.33
C PRO A 443 -2.73 -0.37 -24.26
N ASP A 444 -3.43 -0.14 -25.38
CA ASP A 444 -3.76 -1.19 -26.36
C ASP A 444 -2.53 -1.62 -27.18
N GLU A 445 -1.60 -0.71 -27.45
CA GLU A 445 -0.35 -1.00 -28.16
C GLU A 445 0.61 -1.86 -27.30
N GLU A 446 0.51 -1.83 -25.97
CA GLU A 446 1.28 -2.72 -25.10
C GLU A 446 0.85 -4.20 -25.23
N LEU A 447 -0.38 -4.48 -25.68
CA LEU A 447 -1.02 -5.80 -25.54
C LEU A 447 -0.25 -6.92 -26.22
N GLU A 448 0.30 -6.71 -27.43
CA GLU A 448 1.03 -7.76 -28.13
C GLU A 448 2.26 -8.21 -27.33
N THR A 449 3.11 -7.25 -26.94
CA THR A 449 4.29 -7.48 -26.12
C THR A 449 3.96 -8.13 -24.77
N LEU A 450 2.93 -7.61 -24.07
CA LEU A 450 2.50 -8.16 -22.78
C LEU A 450 1.98 -9.60 -22.91
N ASN A 451 1.28 -9.91 -24.01
CA ASN A 451 0.81 -11.26 -24.31
C ASN A 451 1.95 -12.25 -24.53
N GLU A 452 3.01 -11.82 -25.22
CA GLU A 452 4.21 -12.63 -25.43
C GLU A 452 4.95 -12.92 -24.13
N TRP A 453 5.13 -11.89 -23.29
CA TRP A 453 5.76 -12.03 -21.98
C TRP A 453 4.98 -12.98 -21.08
N ALA A 454 3.66 -12.82 -21.00
CA ALA A 454 2.79 -13.68 -20.18
C ALA A 454 2.75 -15.14 -20.65
N ARG A 455 3.03 -15.41 -21.94
CA ARG A 455 3.15 -16.79 -22.47
C ARG A 455 4.53 -17.40 -22.22
N GLY A 456 5.48 -16.66 -21.65
CA GLY A 456 6.83 -17.13 -21.43
C GLY A 456 7.66 -17.29 -22.71
N LYS A 457 7.24 -16.68 -23.84
CA LYS A 457 7.99 -16.76 -25.11
C LYS A 457 9.30 -15.98 -25.10
N ARG A 458 9.55 -15.23 -24.01
CA ARG A 458 10.80 -14.53 -23.69
C ARG A 458 11.25 -14.92 -22.26
N ILE A 459 11.46 -16.22 -22.01
CA ILE A 459 12.00 -16.76 -20.76
C ILE A 459 13.53 -16.88 -20.87
N PHE A 460 14.17 -16.00 -20.10
CA PHE A 460 15.42 -16.15 -19.32
C PHE A 460 16.56 -17.02 -19.87
N THR A 461 17.57 -16.34 -20.42
CA THR A 461 18.98 -16.75 -20.29
C THR A 461 19.74 -15.58 -19.67
N ARG A 462 19.85 -15.52 -18.34
CA ARG A 462 21.13 -15.16 -17.74
C ARG A 462 21.87 -16.49 -17.60
N GLY A 463 22.88 -16.67 -18.44
CA GLY A 463 23.74 -17.85 -18.45
C GLY A 463 24.62 -17.91 -17.20
#